data_AF-A0A7J6QFU5-F1
#
_entry.id   AF-A0A7J6QFU5-F1
#
_cell.length_a   1.000
_cell.length_b   1.000
_cell.length_c   1.000
_cell.angle_alpha   90.00
_cell.angle_beta   90.00
_cell.angle_gamma   90.00
#
_symmetry.space_group_name_H-M   'P 1'
#
loop_
_entity.id
_entity.type
_entity.pdbx_description
1 polymer ?
#
loop_
_entity_poly.entity_id
_entity_poly.type
_entity_poly.pdbx_seq_one_letter_code
_entity_poly.pdbx_strand_id
1 'polypeptide(L)'
;SLHVVQPPLALKVESRGDPAAPGIVSFTCPIVKSIPPVELLKEGRIRRVRGVAWTSKVSPQYAPMMIDSCRAVLNPYLADVWVFTDAAKKLPKEARGGYGISLVAETESGALISADGMSEAEASTSSHGVTEPGQLGEEVARALLGEVDCGGVVDRQHQWLAALFMSMAADHKVSTVVFGQELTPYTRAMLRNIRDFMGVAFKFNSQEVEEEVVLDEESDEKEMALSRSVRLRCVGAGLKNVTRRTF
;
A
#
# COMPACT_ATOMS: atom_id res chain seq x y z
N SER A 1 -13.91 3.19 -36.60
CA SER A 1 -14.21 2.40 -35.38
C SER A 1 -14.01 3.31 -34.18
N LEU A 2 -15.10 3.72 -33.53
CA LEU A 2 -15.02 4.52 -32.30
C LEU A 2 -14.36 3.66 -31.22
N HIS A 3 -13.09 3.91 -30.93
CA HIS A 3 -12.47 3.41 -29.72
C HIS A 3 -13.25 4.03 -28.56
N VAL A 4 -14.14 3.25 -27.95
CA VAL A 4 -14.74 3.59 -26.65
C VAL A 4 -13.57 3.60 -25.68
N VAL A 5 -13.01 4.79 -25.45
CA VAL A 5 -12.02 5.03 -24.42
C VAL A 5 -12.74 4.72 -23.11
N GLN A 6 -12.44 3.56 -22.53
CA GLN A 6 -12.98 3.21 -21.23
C GLN A 6 -12.54 4.28 -20.24
N PRO A 7 -13.42 4.76 -19.35
CA PRO A 7 -13.03 5.74 -18.36
C PRO A 7 -11.87 5.19 -17.53
N PRO A 8 -10.89 6.04 -17.16
CA PRO A 8 -9.77 5.60 -16.34
C PRO A 8 -10.26 5.09 -14.98
N LEU A 9 -9.50 4.18 -14.37
CA LEU A 9 -9.73 3.76 -12.99
C LEU A 9 -9.67 5.00 -12.09
N ALA A 10 -10.74 5.27 -11.36
CA ALA A 10 -10.86 6.44 -10.50
C ALA A 10 -11.63 6.10 -9.23
N LEU A 11 -11.09 6.52 -8.09
CA LEU A 11 -11.75 6.48 -6.79
C LEU A 11 -11.91 7.93 -6.33
N LYS A 12 -13.15 8.43 -6.28
CA LYS A 12 -13.45 9.79 -5.84
C LYS A 12 -14.20 9.73 -4.51
N VAL A 13 -13.60 10.31 -3.48
CA VAL A 13 -14.27 10.50 -2.18
C VAL A 13 -15.18 11.72 -2.28
N GLU A 14 -16.49 11.52 -2.15
CA GLU A 14 -17.48 12.63 -2.13
C GLU A 14 -17.74 13.11 -0.70
N SER A 15 -17.86 12.18 0.24
CA SER A 15 -17.96 12.45 1.66
C SER A 15 -17.23 11.38 2.45
N ARG A 16 -16.41 11.79 3.42
CA ARG A 16 -15.81 10.85 4.39
C ARG A 16 -16.88 10.42 5.40
N GLY A 17 -16.78 9.19 5.87
CA GLY A 17 -17.71 8.59 6.83
C GLY A 17 -17.02 8.26 8.15
N ASP A 18 -17.85 8.00 9.15
CA ASP A 18 -17.49 7.50 10.48
C ASP A 18 -18.57 6.48 10.89
N PRO A 19 -18.33 5.54 11.80
CA PRO A 19 -19.36 4.66 12.36
C PRO A 19 -20.74 5.31 12.63
N ALA A 20 -20.80 6.60 12.99
CA ALA A 20 -22.06 7.33 13.22
C ALA A 20 -22.66 8.00 11.97
N ALA A 21 -21.90 8.17 10.88
CA ALA A 21 -22.36 8.87 9.67
C ALA A 21 -21.80 8.23 8.37
N PRO A 22 -22.66 7.93 7.37
CA PRO A 22 -22.21 7.25 6.16
C PRO A 22 -21.27 8.13 5.32
N GLY A 23 -20.21 7.52 4.80
CA GLY A 23 -19.34 8.08 3.77
C GLY A 23 -19.83 7.70 2.37
N ILE A 24 -19.57 8.54 1.38
CA ILE A 24 -19.91 8.30 -0.03
C ILE A 24 -18.62 8.35 -0.84
N VAL A 25 -18.37 7.25 -1.57
CA VAL A 25 -17.23 7.11 -2.48
C VAL A 25 -17.76 6.66 -3.84
N SER A 26 -17.39 7.39 -4.88
CA SER A 26 -17.69 7.05 -6.27
C SER A 26 -16.49 6.30 -6.85
N PHE A 27 -16.70 5.02 -7.18
CA PHE A 27 -15.68 4.16 -7.76
C PHE A 27 -16.00 3.87 -9.22
N THR A 28 -15.06 4.19 -10.10
CA THR A 28 -15.12 3.91 -11.52
C THR A 28 -13.99 2.96 -11.87
N CYS A 29 -14.31 1.76 -12.38
CA CYS A 29 -13.32 0.75 -12.76
C CYS A 29 -13.52 0.32 -14.21
N PRO A 30 -12.46 0.33 -15.05
CA PRO A 30 -12.56 -0.17 -16.41
C PRO A 30 -12.76 -1.68 -16.43
N ILE A 31 -13.59 -2.14 -17.37
CA ILE A 31 -13.89 -3.57 -17.52
C ILE A 31 -12.75 -4.25 -18.28
N VAL A 32 -11.97 -5.05 -17.54
CA VAL A 32 -10.89 -5.87 -18.07
C VAL A 32 -11.41 -7.25 -18.51
N LYS A 33 -10.98 -7.73 -19.69
CA LYS A 33 -11.37 -9.05 -20.24
C LYS A 33 -10.65 -10.20 -19.55
N SER A 34 -9.36 -10.03 -19.31
CA SER A 34 -8.46 -11.01 -18.71
C SER A 34 -7.31 -10.27 -18.04
N ILE A 35 -6.84 -10.80 -16.92
CA ILE A 35 -5.73 -10.19 -16.18
C ILE A 35 -4.41 -10.62 -16.84
N PRO A 36 -3.56 -9.67 -17.29
CA PRO A 36 -2.27 -10.01 -17.83
C PRO A 36 -1.35 -10.56 -16.72
N PRO A 37 -0.47 -11.52 -17.04
CA PRO A 37 0.59 -11.95 -16.13
C PRO A 37 1.51 -10.77 -15.76
N VAL A 38 1.98 -10.76 -14.51
CA VAL A 38 2.79 -9.68 -13.95
C VAL A 38 4.18 -10.18 -13.57
N GLU A 39 5.19 -9.33 -13.81
CA GLU A 39 6.58 -9.56 -13.41
C GLU A 39 7.07 -8.37 -12.57
N LEU A 40 7.08 -8.55 -11.24
CA LEU A 40 7.53 -7.57 -10.26
C LEU A 40 8.77 -8.12 -9.55
N LEU A 41 9.94 -7.81 -10.10
CA LEU A 41 11.22 -8.40 -9.67
C LEU A 41 12.14 -7.44 -8.94
N LYS A 42 12.05 -6.15 -9.25
CA LYS A 42 12.99 -5.13 -8.78
C LYS A 42 12.33 -4.31 -7.69
N GLU A 43 12.88 -4.37 -6.49
CA GLU A 43 12.46 -3.55 -5.35
C GLU A 43 12.84 -2.08 -5.63
N GLY A 44 14.12 -1.85 -5.89
CA GLY A 44 14.67 -0.54 -6.26
C GLY A 44 14.71 0.44 -5.09
N ARG A 45 15.51 1.50 -5.23
CA ARG A 45 15.59 2.55 -4.20
C ARG A 45 14.31 3.37 -4.17
N ILE A 46 13.98 3.91 -2.99
CA ILE A 46 12.84 4.82 -2.85
C ILE A 46 13.22 6.15 -3.50
N ARG A 47 12.40 6.58 -4.44
CA ARG A 47 12.57 7.85 -5.15
C ARG A 47 11.95 9.01 -4.37
N ARG A 48 10.74 8.79 -3.82
CA ARG A 48 9.95 9.85 -3.18
C ARG A 48 8.86 9.28 -2.29
N VAL A 49 8.38 10.09 -1.35
CA VAL A 49 7.21 9.77 -0.52
C VAL A 49 6.09 10.76 -0.81
N ARG A 50 4.89 10.24 -1.04
CA ARG A 50 3.65 10.99 -1.17
C ARG A 50 2.70 10.59 -0.07
N GLY A 51 1.78 11.47 0.31
CA GLY A 51 0.79 11.12 1.32
C GLY A 51 -0.39 12.05 1.36
N VAL A 52 -1.39 11.67 2.15
CA VAL A 52 -2.57 12.48 2.44
C VAL A 52 -2.83 12.43 3.95
N ALA A 53 -2.72 13.59 4.60
CA ALA A 53 -3.14 13.81 5.97
C ALA A 53 -4.56 14.38 5.95
N TRP A 54 -5.52 13.63 6.48
CA TRP A 54 -6.93 14.01 6.48
C TRP A 54 -7.42 14.31 7.90
N THR A 55 -8.37 15.25 7.98
CA THR A 55 -9.03 15.61 9.24
C THR A 55 -10.53 15.76 9.00
N SER A 56 -11.33 15.21 9.91
CA SER A 56 -12.79 15.20 9.87
C SER A 56 -13.33 15.68 11.21
N LYS A 57 -14.10 16.77 11.24
CA LYS A 57 -14.75 17.34 12.45
C LYS A 57 -13.81 17.52 13.66
N VAL A 58 -12.52 17.75 13.39
CA VAL A 58 -11.48 18.12 14.36
C VAL A 58 -10.76 19.38 13.88
N SER A 59 -9.87 19.94 14.70
CA SER A 59 -9.10 21.11 14.30
C SER A 59 -8.31 20.82 13.00
N PRO A 60 -8.43 21.67 11.97
CA PRO A 60 -7.61 21.55 10.76
C PRO A 60 -6.11 21.65 11.03
N GLN A 61 -5.70 22.17 12.20
CA GLN A 61 -4.30 22.26 12.61
C GLN A 61 -3.67 20.88 12.87
N TYR A 62 -4.47 19.84 13.11
CA TYR A 62 -3.94 18.49 13.31
C TYR A 62 -3.30 17.91 12.05
N ALA A 63 -3.75 18.31 10.85
CA ALA A 63 -3.13 17.86 9.61
C ALA A 63 -1.68 18.38 9.45
N PRO A 64 -1.40 19.69 9.57
CA PRO A 64 -0.02 20.19 9.62
C PRO A 64 0.84 19.55 10.70
N MET A 65 0.30 19.35 11.92
CA MET A 65 1.05 18.70 13.01
C MET A 65 1.51 17.28 12.67
N MET A 66 0.63 16.47 12.06
CA MET A 66 0.99 15.13 11.56
C MET A 66 2.05 15.18 10.46
N ILE A 67 1.98 16.19 9.59
CA ILE A 67 2.93 16.35 8.48
C ILE A 67 4.32 16.72 9.01
N ASP A 68 4.39 17.61 9.99
CA ASP A 68 5.66 18.06 10.56
C ASP A 68 6.37 16.93 11.31
N SER A 69 5.63 16.12 12.10
CA SER A 69 6.22 14.96 12.79
C SER A 69 6.63 13.85 11.82
N CYS A 70 5.82 13.57 10.80
CA CYS A 70 6.15 12.62 9.73
C CYS A 70 7.44 13.04 8.98
N ARG A 71 7.55 14.32 8.61
CA ARG A 71 8.75 14.86 7.96
C ARG A 71 9.99 14.81 8.86
N ALA A 72 9.84 15.04 10.17
CA ALA A 72 10.95 14.94 11.10
C ALA A 72 11.60 13.54 11.07
N VAL A 73 10.80 12.48 10.87
CA VAL A 73 11.28 11.10 10.77
C VAL A 73 11.85 10.77 9.38
N LEU A 74 11.23 11.27 8.30
CA LEU A 74 11.60 10.88 6.93
C LEU A 74 12.70 11.75 6.29
N ASN A 75 12.80 13.03 6.66
CA ASN A 75 13.77 13.97 6.08
C ASN A 75 15.25 13.54 6.22
N PRO A 76 15.68 12.85 7.29
CA PRO A 76 17.04 12.30 7.36
C PRO A 76 17.37 11.30 6.25
N TYR A 77 16.36 10.63 5.67
CA TYR A 77 16.54 9.61 4.64
C TYR A 77 16.26 10.13 3.22
N LEU A 78 15.24 10.99 3.07
CA LEU A 78 14.76 11.46 1.77
C LEU A 78 14.30 12.92 1.84
N ALA A 79 14.75 13.73 0.89
CA ALA A 79 14.32 15.13 0.79
C ALA A 79 12.94 15.30 0.11
N ASP A 80 12.55 14.40 -0.82
CA ASP A 80 11.29 14.50 -1.57
C ASP A 80 10.11 13.84 -0.83
N VAL A 81 9.67 14.50 0.25
CA VAL A 81 8.52 14.09 1.06
C VAL A 81 7.39 15.12 0.95
N TRP A 82 6.30 14.73 0.28
CA TRP A 82 5.15 15.60 0.06
C TRP A 82 3.84 14.99 0.52
N VAL A 83 3.22 15.59 1.54
CA VAL A 83 1.94 15.15 2.10
C VAL A 83 0.89 16.23 1.88
N PHE A 84 -0.24 15.85 1.27
CA PHE A 84 -1.37 16.73 1.04
C PHE A 84 -2.26 16.82 2.29
N THR A 85 -2.79 18.01 2.58
CA THR A 85 -3.79 18.19 3.64
C THR A 85 -5.20 18.09 3.05
N ASP A 86 -6.03 17.19 3.58
CA ASP A 86 -7.44 17.05 3.24
C ASP A 86 -8.33 17.31 4.47
N ALA A 87 -8.72 18.57 4.65
CA ALA A 87 -9.65 18.95 5.71
C ALA A 87 -11.10 18.89 5.21
N ALA A 88 -11.90 17.99 5.79
CA ALA A 88 -13.31 17.85 5.44
C ALA A 88 -14.11 19.08 5.91
N LYS A 89 -14.70 19.82 4.95
CA LYS A 89 -15.37 21.11 5.21
C LYS A 89 -16.85 21.00 5.59
N LYS A 90 -17.54 19.94 5.15
CA LYS A 90 -18.99 19.78 5.34
C LYS A 90 -19.29 18.34 5.72
N LEU A 91 -19.48 18.10 7.01
CA LEU A 91 -19.85 16.79 7.55
C LEU A 91 -21.23 16.87 8.23
N PRO A 92 -22.01 15.78 8.25
CA PRO A 92 -23.23 15.68 9.04
C PRO A 92 -22.96 16.02 10.52
N LYS A 93 -23.96 16.57 11.22
CA LYS A 93 -23.81 16.92 12.65
C LYS A 93 -23.53 15.69 13.51
N GLU A 94 -24.00 14.53 13.06
CA GLU A 94 -23.93 13.25 13.73
C GLU A 94 -22.57 12.54 13.57
N ALA A 95 -21.73 12.97 12.61
CA ALA A 95 -20.42 12.37 12.39
C ALA A 95 -19.50 12.56 13.61
N ARG A 96 -18.67 11.57 13.98
CA ARG A 96 -17.62 11.80 14.97
C ARG A 96 -16.38 12.43 14.33
N GLY A 97 -15.59 13.07 15.18
CA GLY A 97 -14.30 13.63 14.80
C GLY A 97 -13.24 12.54 14.66
N GLY A 98 -12.34 12.69 13.70
CA GLY A 98 -11.22 11.80 13.50
C GLY A 98 -10.18 12.43 12.57
N TYR A 99 -8.98 11.91 12.63
CA TYR A 99 -7.89 12.31 11.76
C TYR A 99 -7.02 11.11 11.45
N GLY A 100 -6.25 11.22 10.37
CA GLY A 100 -5.34 10.16 9.98
C GLY A 100 -4.40 10.61 8.89
N ILE A 101 -3.39 9.79 8.65
CA ILE A 101 -2.37 10.02 7.65
C ILE A 101 -2.12 8.72 6.89
N SER A 102 -2.01 8.86 5.58
CA SER A 102 -1.67 7.79 4.65
C SER A 102 -0.42 8.19 3.90
N LEU A 103 0.60 7.34 3.91
CA LEU A 103 1.87 7.55 3.24
C LEU A 103 2.11 6.44 2.21
N VAL A 104 2.67 6.83 1.07
CA VAL A 104 3.04 5.95 -0.04
C VAL A 104 4.44 6.31 -0.49
N ALA A 105 5.38 5.38 -0.31
CA ALA A 105 6.71 5.44 -0.89
C ALA A 105 6.69 4.86 -2.31
N GLU A 106 7.25 5.61 -3.26
CA GLU A 106 7.41 5.19 -4.65
C GLU A 106 8.87 4.87 -4.92
N THR A 107 9.14 3.67 -5.43
CA THR A 107 10.49 3.25 -5.82
C THR A 107 10.80 3.61 -7.26
N GLU A 108 12.08 3.62 -7.62
CA GLU A 108 12.53 3.84 -9.00
C GLU A 108 12.02 2.78 -9.99
N SER A 109 11.70 1.57 -9.50
CA SER A 109 11.10 0.50 -10.31
C SER A 109 9.59 0.66 -10.51
N GLY A 110 8.96 1.64 -9.85
CA GLY A 110 7.52 1.87 -9.87
C GLY A 110 6.74 1.04 -8.85
N ALA A 111 7.42 0.41 -7.89
CA ALA A 111 6.75 -0.22 -6.75
C ALA A 111 6.18 0.84 -5.81
N LEU A 112 5.07 0.51 -5.16
CA LEU A 112 4.40 1.38 -4.20
C LEU A 112 4.30 0.64 -2.86
N ILE A 113 4.85 1.23 -1.81
CA ILE A 113 4.80 0.71 -0.44
C ILE A 113 3.99 1.71 0.38
N SER A 114 2.95 1.25 1.06
CA SER A 114 2.04 2.11 1.81
C SER A 114 2.03 1.82 3.29
N ALA A 115 1.86 2.86 4.09
CA ALA A 115 1.57 2.76 5.52
C ALA A 115 0.52 3.81 5.90
N ASP A 116 -0.49 3.37 6.65
CA ASP A 116 -1.62 4.20 7.04
C ASP A 116 -1.84 4.13 8.55
N GLY A 117 -2.32 5.24 9.13
CA GLY A 117 -2.74 5.30 10.51
C GLY A 117 -3.91 6.26 10.70
N MET A 118 -4.77 5.95 11.65
CA MET A 118 -5.92 6.77 12.02
C MET A 118 -6.07 6.84 13.53
N SER A 119 -6.60 7.95 14.02
CA SER A 119 -6.96 8.11 15.42
C SER A 119 -8.06 7.12 15.81
N GLU A 120 -7.92 6.45 16.95
CA GLU A 120 -9.04 5.74 17.55
C GLU A 120 -10.13 6.75 17.96
N ALA A 121 -11.39 6.42 17.64
CA ALA A 121 -12.51 7.21 18.13
C ALA A 121 -12.63 7.04 19.65
N GLU A 122 -12.98 8.12 20.37
CA GLU A 122 -13.12 8.20 21.84
C GLU A 122 -14.07 7.17 22.51
N ALA A 123 -14.59 6.19 21.77
CA ALA A 123 -15.49 5.15 22.24
C ALA A 123 -14.79 3.82 22.60
N SER A 124 -13.48 3.66 22.38
CA SER A 124 -12.74 2.53 22.97
C SER A 124 -12.46 2.85 24.44
N THR A 125 -13.11 2.10 25.33
CA THR A 125 -12.85 2.04 26.78
C THR A 125 -11.49 1.38 27.07
N SER A 126 -10.44 1.76 26.36
CA SER A 126 -9.06 1.43 26.68
C SER A 126 -8.44 2.62 27.42
N SER A 127 -7.69 2.33 28.48
CA SER A 127 -6.99 3.31 29.31
C SER A 127 -5.84 4.05 28.61
N HIS A 128 -5.74 3.93 27.29
CA HIS A 128 -4.80 4.65 26.44
C HIS A 128 -5.57 5.81 25.82
N GLY A 129 -5.24 7.03 26.24
CA GLY A 129 -5.90 8.25 25.75
C GLY A 129 -5.81 8.41 24.24
N VAL A 130 -6.59 9.36 23.71
CA VAL A 130 -6.54 9.79 22.30
C VAL A 130 -5.08 9.99 21.91
N THR A 131 -4.59 9.22 20.92
CA THR A 131 -3.23 9.39 20.36
C THR A 131 -3.02 10.85 20.02
N GLU A 132 -1.83 11.40 20.22
CA GLU A 132 -1.57 12.77 19.80
C GLU A 132 -1.39 12.80 18.27
N PRO A 133 -1.91 13.80 17.54
CA PRO A 133 -1.69 13.90 16.09
C PRO A 133 -0.21 13.85 15.70
N GLY A 134 0.68 14.48 16.47
CA GLY A 134 2.13 14.40 16.25
C GLY A 134 2.64 12.95 16.35
N GLN A 135 2.26 12.23 17.41
CA GLN A 135 2.64 10.83 17.62
C GLN A 135 2.13 9.92 16.50
N LEU A 136 0.90 10.13 16.03
CA LEU A 136 0.35 9.35 14.91
C LEU A 136 1.17 9.53 13.62
N GLY A 137 1.59 10.77 13.31
CA GLY A 137 2.45 11.03 12.15
C GLY A 137 3.82 10.34 12.25
N GLU A 138 4.36 10.28 13.47
CA GLU A 138 5.64 9.63 13.78
C GLU A 138 5.53 8.09 13.66
N GLU A 139 4.47 7.51 14.21
CA GLU A 139 4.16 6.08 14.14
C GLU A 139 3.99 5.59 12.70
N VAL A 140 3.24 6.33 11.87
CA VAL A 140 3.01 5.95 10.47
C VAL A 140 4.29 6.10 9.64
N ALA A 141 5.11 7.12 9.90
CA ALA A 141 6.42 7.25 9.26
C ALA A 141 7.35 6.08 9.62
N ARG A 142 7.39 5.67 10.89
CA ARG A 142 8.14 4.48 11.32
C ARG A 142 7.58 3.19 10.73
N ALA A 143 6.27 3.05 10.65
CA ALA A 143 5.64 1.89 10.03
C ALA A 143 6.02 1.79 8.55
N LEU A 144 6.05 2.93 7.83
CA LEU A 144 6.53 2.97 6.45
C LEU A 144 8.00 2.53 6.34
N LEU A 145 8.88 3.03 7.20
CA LEU A 145 10.29 2.60 7.24
C LEU A 145 10.40 1.10 7.56
N GLY A 146 9.55 0.58 8.44
CA GLY A 146 9.48 -0.85 8.74
C GLY A 146 9.05 -1.69 7.53
N GLU A 147 8.07 -1.24 6.74
CA GLU A 147 7.69 -1.93 5.49
C GLU A 147 8.82 -1.90 4.45
N VAL A 148 9.59 -0.81 4.40
CA VAL A 148 10.77 -0.68 3.54
C VAL A 148 11.89 -1.62 3.97
N ASP A 149 12.17 -1.69 5.27
CA ASP A 149 13.19 -2.58 5.86
C ASP A 149 12.86 -4.06 5.64
N CYS A 150 11.57 -4.42 5.62
CA CYS A 150 11.13 -5.78 5.31
C CYS A 150 11.43 -6.21 3.86
N GLY A 151 11.71 -5.25 2.99
CA GLY A 151 12.01 -5.45 1.57
C GLY A 151 10.82 -5.98 0.76
N GLY A 152 11.11 -6.32 -0.50
CA GLY A 152 10.12 -6.78 -1.45
C GLY A 152 9.46 -5.68 -2.27
N VAL A 153 8.72 -6.09 -3.29
CA VAL A 153 8.02 -5.17 -4.21
C VAL A 153 6.60 -4.84 -3.72
N VAL A 154 6.07 -5.66 -2.80
CA VAL A 154 4.70 -5.55 -2.28
C VAL A 154 4.75 -5.52 -0.76
N ASP A 155 4.10 -4.52 -0.18
CA ASP A 155 3.94 -4.32 1.26
C ASP A 155 3.11 -5.44 1.89
N ARG A 156 3.24 -5.61 3.21
CA ARG A 156 2.61 -6.71 3.97
C ARG A 156 1.08 -6.70 3.85
N GLN A 157 0.44 -5.54 3.69
CA GLN A 157 -1.01 -5.43 3.63
C GLN A 157 -1.59 -5.86 2.28
N HIS A 158 -0.84 -5.69 1.18
CA HIS A 158 -1.32 -6.01 -0.18
C HIS A 158 -0.77 -7.33 -0.76
N GLN A 159 0.13 -8.03 -0.06
CA GLN A 159 0.66 -9.34 -0.49
C GLN A 159 -0.43 -10.33 -0.96
N TRP A 160 -1.52 -10.44 -0.20
CA TRP A 160 -2.62 -11.36 -0.51
C TRP A 160 -3.34 -10.99 -1.81
N LEU A 161 -3.46 -9.70 -2.10
CA LEU A 161 -4.13 -9.18 -3.29
C LEU A 161 -3.28 -9.44 -4.53
N ALA A 162 -1.95 -9.25 -4.41
CA ALA A 162 -1.01 -9.63 -5.45
C ALA A 162 -1.09 -11.13 -5.77
N ALA A 163 -1.07 -11.99 -4.74
CA ALA A 163 -1.21 -13.44 -4.91
C ALA A 163 -2.55 -13.83 -5.59
N LEU A 164 -3.64 -13.18 -5.19
CA LEU A 164 -4.96 -13.39 -5.81
C LEU A 164 -4.93 -13.02 -7.31
N PHE A 165 -4.44 -11.83 -7.68
CA PHE A 165 -4.39 -11.43 -9.08
C PHE A 165 -3.46 -12.32 -9.92
N MET A 166 -2.32 -12.74 -9.38
CA MET A 166 -1.43 -13.70 -10.05
C MET A 166 -2.13 -15.04 -10.32
N SER A 167 -2.94 -15.52 -9.37
CA SER A 167 -3.69 -16.77 -9.54
C SER A 167 -4.81 -16.68 -10.57
N MET A 168 -5.38 -15.49 -10.80
CA MET A 168 -6.42 -15.26 -11.80
C MET A 168 -5.86 -14.92 -13.20
N ALA A 169 -4.56 -14.64 -13.29
CA ALA A 169 -3.90 -14.27 -14.54
C ALA A 169 -3.96 -15.40 -15.58
N ALA A 170 -3.54 -15.07 -16.81
CA ALA A 170 -3.57 -16.01 -17.91
C ALA A 170 -2.72 -17.28 -17.65
N ASP A 171 -3.18 -18.40 -18.22
CA ASP A 171 -2.64 -19.76 -18.06
C ASP A 171 -1.40 -20.06 -18.91
N HIS A 172 -1.10 -19.21 -19.90
CA HIS A 172 -0.01 -19.43 -20.84
C HIS A 172 1.33 -18.82 -20.41
N LYS A 173 1.36 -18.00 -19.35
CA LYS A 173 2.59 -17.32 -18.91
C LYS A 173 2.67 -17.25 -17.39
N VAL A 174 3.89 -17.41 -16.87
CA VAL A 174 4.19 -17.38 -15.45
C VAL A 174 4.15 -15.94 -14.94
N SER A 175 3.42 -15.71 -13.85
CA SER A 175 3.54 -14.48 -13.06
C SER A 175 4.61 -14.64 -12.00
N THR A 176 5.46 -13.63 -11.83
CA THR A 176 6.55 -13.64 -10.85
C THR A 176 6.52 -12.36 -10.03
N VAL A 177 6.48 -12.47 -8.71
CA VAL A 177 6.51 -11.33 -7.79
C VAL A 177 7.48 -11.62 -6.65
N VAL A 178 8.22 -10.62 -6.23
CA VAL A 178 9.10 -10.68 -5.05
C VAL A 178 8.39 -10.04 -3.86
N PHE A 179 8.15 -10.84 -2.82
CA PHE A 179 7.66 -10.37 -1.52
C PHE A 179 8.83 -10.17 -0.56
N GLY A 180 8.62 -9.38 0.49
CA GLY A 180 9.59 -9.23 1.58
C GLY A 180 9.84 -10.52 2.35
N GLN A 181 10.72 -10.45 3.35
CA GLN A 181 11.20 -11.60 4.12
C GLN A 181 10.05 -12.41 4.75
N GLU A 182 9.00 -11.74 5.19
CA GLU A 182 7.88 -12.33 5.93
C GLU A 182 6.59 -12.35 5.11
N LEU A 183 6.01 -13.55 4.96
CA LEU A 183 4.62 -13.68 4.51
C LEU A 183 3.68 -13.54 5.70
N THR A 184 2.73 -12.62 5.59
CA THR A 184 1.73 -12.43 6.65
C THR A 184 0.87 -13.68 6.86
N PRO A 185 0.39 -13.95 8.08
CA PRO A 185 -0.53 -15.07 8.34
C PRO A 185 -1.76 -15.05 7.43
N TYR A 186 -2.27 -13.86 7.11
CA TYR A 186 -3.39 -13.66 6.20
C TYR A 186 -3.05 -14.12 4.77
N THR A 187 -1.91 -13.71 4.22
CA THR A 187 -1.43 -14.17 2.91
C THR A 187 -1.27 -15.68 2.87
N ARG A 188 -0.73 -16.30 3.93
CA ARG A 188 -0.60 -17.77 4.00
C ARG A 188 -1.95 -18.49 3.99
N ALA A 189 -2.95 -17.97 4.69
CA ALA A 189 -4.31 -18.52 4.64
C ALA A 189 -4.93 -18.35 3.24
N MET A 190 -4.74 -17.18 2.62
CA MET A 190 -5.22 -16.90 1.27
C MET A 190 -4.60 -17.83 0.22
N LEU A 191 -3.30 -18.10 0.30
CA LEU A 191 -2.61 -19.05 -0.60
C LEU A 191 -3.17 -20.48 -0.48
N ARG A 192 -3.57 -20.92 0.73
CA ARG A 192 -4.24 -22.21 0.93
C ARG A 192 -5.61 -22.23 0.26
N ASN A 193 -6.40 -21.17 0.46
CA ASN A 193 -7.70 -21.03 -0.19
C ASN A 193 -7.56 -21.02 -1.73
N ILE A 194 -6.59 -20.30 -2.28
CA ILE A 194 -6.34 -20.27 -3.73
C ILE A 194 -6.04 -21.68 -4.25
N ARG A 195 -5.22 -22.45 -3.54
CA ARG A 195 -4.93 -23.83 -3.93
C ARG A 195 -6.20 -24.70 -3.89
N ASP A 196 -7.00 -24.59 -2.84
CA ASP A 196 -8.16 -25.45 -2.63
C ASP A 196 -9.33 -25.10 -3.59
N PHE A 197 -9.52 -23.81 -3.93
CA PHE A 197 -10.59 -23.35 -4.83
C PHE A 197 -10.19 -23.30 -6.32
N MET A 198 -8.98 -22.84 -6.64
CA MET A 198 -8.53 -22.64 -8.04
C MET A 198 -7.54 -23.71 -8.51
N GLY A 199 -7.00 -24.56 -7.63
CA GLY A 199 -5.99 -25.56 -7.98
C GLY A 199 -4.62 -24.96 -8.34
N VAL A 200 -4.42 -23.65 -8.14
CA VAL A 200 -3.15 -22.96 -8.47
C VAL A 200 -2.15 -23.15 -7.33
N ALA A 201 -0.95 -23.62 -7.68
CA ALA A 201 0.16 -23.76 -6.75
C ALA A 201 1.24 -22.69 -6.99
N PHE A 202 1.79 -22.16 -5.90
CA PHE A 202 2.89 -21.21 -5.93
C PHE A 202 4.21 -21.90 -5.62
N LYS A 203 5.24 -21.56 -6.40
CA LYS A 203 6.62 -21.95 -6.14
C LYS A 203 7.34 -20.82 -5.41
N PHE A 204 7.91 -21.14 -4.25
CA PHE A 204 8.67 -20.21 -3.42
C PHE A 204 10.16 -20.41 -3.66
N ASN A 205 10.86 -19.32 -3.88
CA ASN A 205 12.31 -19.27 -4.02
C ASN A 205 12.83 -18.14 -3.12
N SER A 206 13.49 -18.49 -2.03
CA SER A 206 14.20 -17.50 -1.22
C SER A 206 15.32 -16.88 -2.04
N GLN A 207 15.45 -15.56 -1.98
CA GLN A 207 16.53 -14.80 -2.56
C GLN A 207 17.21 -14.02 -1.46
N GLU A 208 18.53 -14.12 -1.44
CA GLU A 208 19.39 -13.26 -0.65
C GLU A 208 20.07 -12.34 -1.66
N VAL A 209 19.78 -11.05 -1.56
CA VAL A 209 20.38 -10.03 -2.40
C VAL A 209 21.29 -9.22 -1.50
N GLU A 210 22.59 -9.28 -1.77
CA GLU A 210 23.58 -8.42 -1.15
C GLU A 210 23.61 -7.11 -1.95
N GLU A 211 23.20 -6.01 -1.34
CA GLU A 211 23.37 -4.68 -1.90
C GLU A 211 24.48 -3.93 -1.14
N GLU A 212 25.44 -3.40 -1.88
CA GLU A 212 26.42 -2.47 -1.32
C GLU A 212 25.74 -1.12 -1.07
N VAL A 213 25.63 -0.74 0.21
CA VAL A 213 25.10 0.56 0.63
C VAL A 213 26.27 1.42 1.07
N VAL A 214 26.45 2.53 0.37
CA VAL A 214 27.40 3.58 0.76
C VAL A 214 26.64 4.52 1.69
N LEU A 215 27.04 4.56 2.96
CA LEU A 215 26.35 5.34 3.99
C LEU A 215 26.70 6.83 3.91
N ASP A 216 27.93 7.17 3.54
CA ASP A 216 28.41 8.53 3.31
C ASP A 216 29.29 8.61 2.06
N GLU A 217 29.09 9.63 1.22
CA GLU A 217 29.99 9.88 0.07
C GLU A 217 31.40 10.36 0.51
N GLU A 218 31.55 10.79 1.77
CA GLU A 218 32.80 11.34 2.32
C GLU A 218 33.62 10.33 3.16
N SER A 219 33.02 9.23 3.60
CA SER A 219 33.74 8.14 4.27
C SER A 219 33.66 6.87 3.42
N ASP A 220 34.80 6.24 3.11
CA ASP A 220 34.87 4.99 2.33
C ASP A 220 34.31 3.77 3.12
N GLU A 221 33.41 3.99 4.08
CA GLU A 221 32.77 2.94 4.88
C GLU A 221 31.63 2.30 4.09
N LYS A 222 31.89 1.11 3.55
CA LYS A 222 30.93 0.30 2.80
C LYS A 222 30.31 -0.72 3.73
N GLU A 223 28.99 -0.63 3.93
CA GLU A 223 28.23 -1.70 4.56
C GLU A 223 27.51 -2.56 3.51
N MET A 224 27.46 -3.87 3.79
CA MET A 224 26.71 -4.83 2.98
C MET A 224 25.33 -5.03 3.62
N ALA A 225 24.29 -4.52 2.97
CA ALA A 225 22.93 -4.80 3.39
C ALA A 225 22.48 -6.13 2.77
N LEU A 226 22.11 -7.09 3.62
CA LEU A 226 21.55 -8.37 3.19
C LEU A 226 20.02 -8.27 3.18
N SER A 227 19.42 -8.07 2.00
CA SER A 227 17.98 -8.16 1.84
C SER A 227 17.57 -9.62 1.63
N ARG A 228 16.69 -10.10 2.51
CA ARG A 228 16.06 -11.42 2.38
C ARG A 228 14.67 -11.24 1.79
N SER A 229 14.48 -11.70 0.55
CA SER A 229 13.18 -11.63 -0.10
C SER A 229 12.73 -12.99 -0.61
N VAL A 230 11.42 -13.16 -0.79
CA VAL A 230 10.84 -14.41 -1.26
C VAL A 230 10.23 -14.19 -2.63
N ARG A 231 10.81 -14.82 -3.65
CA ARG A 231 10.27 -14.82 -5.01
C ARG A 231 9.17 -15.87 -5.12
N LEU A 232 7.95 -15.41 -5.40
CA LEU A 232 6.79 -16.23 -5.69
C LEU A 232 6.57 -16.33 -7.20
N ARG A 233 6.32 -17.55 -7.67
CA ARG A 233 5.96 -17.84 -9.07
C ARG A 233 4.72 -18.70 -9.15
N CYS A 234 3.80 -18.36 -10.06
CA CYS A 234 2.68 -19.23 -10.39
C CYS A 234 2.26 -19.08 -11.86
N VAL A 235 1.59 -20.10 -12.36
CA VAL A 235 0.78 -20.03 -13.58
C VAL A 235 -0.67 -19.84 -13.14
N GLY A 236 -1.35 -18.83 -13.67
CA GLY A 236 -2.71 -18.52 -13.27
C GLY A 236 -3.74 -19.50 -13.86
N ALA A 237 -4.97 -19.46 -13.34
CA ALA A 237 -6.09 -20.29 -13.78
C ALA A 237 -6.73 -19.83 -15.11
N GLY A 238 -6.27 -18.71 -15.70
CA GLY A 238 -6.77 -18.24 -16.98
C GLY A 238 -8.18 -17.66 -16.95
N LEU A 239 -8.60 -17.05 -15.83
CA LEU A 239 -9.96 -16.53 -15.69
C LEU A 239 -10.22 -15.39 -16.67
N LYS A 240 -11.37 -15.49 -17.36
CA LYS A 240 -11.86 -14.49 -18.31
C LYS A 240 -13.20 -13.96 -17.85
N ASN A 241 -13.42 -12.67 -18.05
CA ASN A 241 -14.69 -12.04 -17.76
C ASN A 241 -15.76 -12.51 -18.77
N VAL A 242 -16.64 -13.42 -18.33
CA VAL A 242 -17.70 -14.03 -19.14
C VAL A 242 -18.85 -13.06 -19.43
N THR A 243 -19.02 -12.03 -18.61
CA THR A 243 -20.13 -11.05 -18.72
C THR A 243 -19.96 -10.12 -19.92
N ARG A 244 -18.75 -9.98 -20.47
CA ARG A 244 -18.50 -9.17 -21.65
C ARG A 244 -18.78 -9.98 -22.92
N ARG A 245 -19.90 -9.70 -23.58
CA ARG A 245 -20.16 -10.18 -24.95
C ARG A 245 -19.05 -9.69 -25.88
N THR A 246 -18.33 -10.62 -26.49
CA THR A 246 -17.46 -10.37 -27.64
C THR A 246 -18.36 -10.08 -28.84
N PHE A 247 -18.47 -8.81 -29.20
CA PHE A 247 -18.85 -8.38 -30.55
C PHE A 247 -17.58 -8.05 -31.30
#